data_AF-A0A957C1W1-F1
#
_entry.id   AF-A0A957C1W1-F1
#
_cell.length_a   1.000
_cell.length_b   1.000
_cell.length_c   1.000
_cell.angle_alpha   90.00
_cell.angle_beta   90.00
_cell.angle_gamma   90.00
#
_symmetry.space_group_name_H-M   'P 1'
#
loop_
_entity.id
_entity.type
_entity.pdbx_description
1 polymer ?
#
loop_
_entity_poly.entity_id
_entity_poly.type
_entity_poly.pdbx_seq_one_letter_code
_entity_poly.pdbx_strand_id
1 'polypeptide(L)'
;MTDTKRNDETPEENPNEETHATGISRRDLLIGTGLAASGLLVAGATHYTNNLPDSAIQGLIERGVGIDRTANYFTEDALHVITTGTGAPLPDPKRVGPQAVVVAGDQMLVFDTGPGSTRKLALTGLNISSVNALFLTHYHSDHISDLGEFMLQHWTGTGTTEPLKIYGPPGVEEVVDGFLTAYRLDRGYRIDHHGADVMPPSGFGGVA
;
A
#
# COMPACT_ATOMS: atom_id res chain seq x y z
N MET A 1 -15.98 -1.51 -106.74
CA MET A 1 -14.53 -1.41 -106.96
C MET A 1 -13.87 -1.34 -105.59
N THR A 2 -12.99 -2.29 -105.32
CA THR A 2 -12.10 -2.44 -104.16
C THR A 2 -11.31 -1.14 -103.89
N ASP A 3 -10.74 -0.82 -102.73
CA ASP A 3 -9.78 -1.62 -101.96
C ASP A 3 -9.46 -0.99 -100.57
N THR A 4 -9.22 -1.89 -99.63
CA THR A 4 -8.53 -1.86 -98.32
C THR A 4 -7.20 -1.06 -98.31
N LYS A 5 -6.52 -0.66 -97.21
CA LYS A 5 -6.28 -1.22 -95.85
C LYS A 5 -5.41 -0.20 -95.06
N ARG A 6 -5.53 -0.15 -93.72
CA ARG A 6 -4.40 0.14 -92.82
C ARG A 6 -4.62 -0.65 -91.53
N ASN A 7 -3.71 -1.57 -91.24
CA ASN A 7 -3.71 -2.40 -90.03
C ASN A 7 -3.15 -1.59 -88.86
N ASP A 8 -3.82 -1.68 -87.72
CA ASP A 8 -3.35 -1.25 -86.41
C ASP A 8 -3.27 -2.52 -85.55
N GLU A 9 -2.09 -2.88 -85.08
CA GLU A 9 -1.87 -4.07 -84.24
C GLU A 9 -1.95 -3.65 -82.77
N THR A 10 -2.94 -4.17 -82.04
CA THR A 10 -3.06 -4.03 -80.58
C THR A 10 -2.28 -5.13 -79.86
N PRO A 11 -1.65 -4.85 -78.69
CA PRO A 11 -0.93 -5.87 -77.93
C PRO A 11 -1.87 -6.91 -77.31
N GLU A 12 -1.50 -8.18 -77.35
CA GLU A 12 -2.20 -9.28 -76.67
C GLU A 12 -2.08 -9.17 -75.14
N GLU A 13 -3.22 -9.09 -74.45
CA GLU A 13 -3.35 -9.26 -73.00
C GLU A 13 -3.21 -10.74 -72.63
N ASN A 14 -2.37 -11.04 -71.63
CA ASN A 14 -2.12 -12.39 -71.13
C ASN A 14 -3.29 -12.84 -70.21
N PRO A 15 -4.08 -13.86 -70.55
CA PRO A 15 -5.34 -14.19 -69.87
C PRO A 15 -5.17 -15.00 -68.56
N ASN A 16 -3.95 -15.17 -68.04
CA ASN A 16 -3.67 -16.09 -66.92
C ASN A 16 -3.34 -15.40 -65.57
N GLU A 17 -3.78 -14.16 -65.34
CA GLU A 17 -3.71 -13.57 -64.00
C GLU A 17 -4.95 -13.95 -63.18
N GLU A 18 -5.01 -15.20 -62.73
CA GLU A 18 -5.99 -15.62 -61.72
C GLU A 18 -5.67 -14.95 -60.38
N THR A 19 -6.55 -14.04 -59.97
CA THR A 19 -6.55 -13.46 -58.62
C THR A 19 -6.94 -14.53 -57.61
N HIS A 20 -5.96 -15.18 -56.97
CA HIS A 20 -6.21 -16.03 -55.82
C HIS A 20 -6.76 -15.19 -54.67
N ALA A 21 -8.08 -15.23 -54.46
CA ALA A 21 -8.69 -14.74 -53.25
C ALA A 21 -8.13 -15.53 -52.05
N THR A 22 -7.32 -14.88 -51.23
CA THR A 22 -6.75 -15.45 -50.00
C THR A 22 -7.86 -15.64 -48.97
N GLY A 23 -8.54 -16.79 -49.01
CA GLY A 23 -9.52 -17.17 -48.01
C GLY A 23 -8.86 -17.39 -46.65
N ILE A 24 -9.44 -16.81 -45.59
CA ILE A 24 -9.00 -16.99 -44.21
C ILE A 24 -8.99 -18.49 -43.88
N SER A 25 -7.85 -19.05 -43.49
CA SER A 25 -7.77 -20.46 -43.17
C SER A 25 -8.46 -20.75 -41.83
N ARG A 26 -8.91 -22.00 -41.61
CA ARG A 26 -9.47 -22.42 -40.31
C ARG A 26 -8.49 -22.18 -39.16
N ARG A 27 -7.17 -22.22 -39.41
CA ARG A 27 -6.14 -21.94 -38.41
C ARG A 27 -6.11 -20.45 -38.06
N ASP A 28 -6.20 -19.57 -39.04
CA ASP A 28 -6.26 -18.12 -38.82
C ASP A 28 -7.53 -17.72 -38.07
N LEU A 29 -8.65 -18.39 -38.35
CA LEU A 29 -9.90 -18.22 -37.62
C LEU A 29 -9.79 -18.68 -36.15
N LEU A 30 -9.15 -19.82 -35.88
CA LEU A 30 -8.94 -20.34 -34.52
C LEU A 30 -7.96 -19.48 -33.71
N ILE A 31 -6.89 -19.00 -34.34
CA ILE A 31 -5.93 -18.09 -33.71
C ILE A 31 -6.61 -16.74 -33.40
N GLY A 32 -7.35 -16.18 -34.37
CA GLY A 32 -8.08 -14.92 -34.19
C GLY A 32 -9.13 -14.99 -33.08
N THR A 33 -9.89 -16.10 -33.01
CA THR A 33 -10.88 -16.32 -31.93
C THR A 33 -10.22 -16.52 -30.57
N GLY A 34 -9.10 -17.24 -30.50
CA GLY A 34 -8.33 -17.42 -29.25
C GLY A 34 -7.75 -16.11 -28.71
N LEU A 35 -7.22 -15.26 -29.60
CA LEU A 35 -6.71 -13.94 -29.24
C LEU A 35 -7.84 -12.99 -28.80
N ALA A 36 -8.98 -13.00 -29.49
CA ALA A 36 -10.15 -12.21 -29.10
C ALA A 36 -10.71 -12.63 -27.74
N ALA A 37 -10.81 -13.93 -27.47
CA ALA A 37 -11.26 -14.45 -26.17
C ALA A 37 -10.30 -14.08 -25.04
N SER A 38 -8.99 -14.17 -25.29
CA SER A 38 -7.96 -13.75 -24.33
C SER A 38 -8.03 -12.25 -24.04
N GLY A 39 -8.21 -11.43 -25.09
CA GLY A 39 -8.41 -9.98 -24.94
C GLY A 39 -9.64 -9.62 -24.14
N LEU A 40 -10.76 -10.32 -24.35
CA LEU A 40 -11.99 -10.14 -23.57
C LEU A 40 -11.84 -10.55 -22.11
N LEU A 41 -11.10 -11.63 -21.82
CA LEU A 41 -10.79 -12.04 -20.45
C LEU A 41 -9.93 -11.00 -19.74
N VAL A 42 -8.90 -10.48 -20.39
CA VAL A 42 -8.03 -9.43 -19.81
C VAL A 42 -8.80 -8.13 -19.61
N ALA A 43 -9.60 -7.70 -20.59
CA ALA A 43 -10.43 -6.51 -20.48
C ALA A 43 -11.50 -6.66 -19.39
N GLY A 44 -12.15 -7.82 -19.30
CA GLY A 44 -13.11 -8.15 -18.26
C GLY A 44 -12.48 -8.17 -16.87
N ALA A 45 -11.30 -8.77 -16.72
CA ALA A 45 -10.55 -8.77 -15.47
C ALA A 45 -10.14 -7.33 -15.06
N THR A 46 -9.63 -6.54 -16.00
CA THR A 46 -9.25 -5.14 -15.75
C THR A 46 -10.46 -4.28 -15.36
N HIS A 47 -11.59 -4.48 -16.04
CA HIS A 47 -12.84 -3.80 -15.71
C HIS A 47 -13.34 -4.22 -14.32
N TYR A 48 -13.31 -5.52 -14.01
CA TYR A 48 -13.70 -6.04 -12.71
C TYR A 48 -12.84 -5.51 -11.57
N THR A 49 -11.51 -5.46 -11.74
CA THR A 49 -10.60 -4.92 -10.72
C THR A 49 -10.77 -3.41 -10.52
N ASN A 50 -11.14 -2.68 -11.59
CA ASN A 50 -11.35 -1.23 -11.53
C ASN A 50 -12.75 -0.84 -11.03
N ASN A 51 -13.68 -1.79 -10.94
CA ASN A 51 -15.07 -1.57 -10.52
C ASN A 51 -15.49 -2.53 -9.41
N LEU A 52 -14.55 -2.91 -8.54
CA LEU A 52 -14.88 -3.70 -7.37
C LEU A 52 -15.94 -2.97 -6.54
N PRO A 53 -17.02 -3.66 -6.12
CA PRO A 53 -18.00 -3.05 -5.24
C PRO A 53 -17.35 -2.62 -3.92
N ASP A 54 -17.79 -1.51 -3.35
CA ASP A 54 -17.25 -0.96 -2.09
C ASP A 54 -17.24 -2.02 -0.98
N SER A 55 -18.22 -2.91 -0.92
CA SER A 55 -18.27 -4.01 0.05
C SER A 55 -17.16 -5.05 -0.13
N ALA A 56 -16.68 -5.27 -1.35
CA ALA A 56 -15.56 -6.16 -1.63
C ALA A 56 -14.22 -5.52 -1.28
N ILE A 57 -14.07 -4.22 -1.57
CA ILE A 57 -12.90 -3.44 -1.14
C ILE A 57 -12.86 -3.35 0.40
N GLN A 58 -13.99 -3.02 1.01
CA GLN A 58 -14.14 -2.96 2.45
C GLN A 58 -13.84 -4.31 3.09
N GLY A 59 -14.37 -5.42 2.55
CA GLY A 59 -14.04 -6.76 3.04
C GLY A 59 -12.56 -7.15 2.88
N LEU A 60 -11.85 -6.63 1.88
CA LEU A 60 -10.40 -6.81 1.71
C LEU A 60 -9.60 -5.93 2.69
N ILE A 61 -10.05 -4.70 2.93
CA ILE A 61 -9.47 -3.78 3.92
C ILE A 61 -9.66 -4.35 5.33
N GLU A 62 -10.87 -4.76 5.70
CA GLU A 62 -11.17 -5.38 7.00
C GLU A 62 -10.32 -6.64 7.23
N ARG A 63 -10.05 -7.44 6.19
CA ARG A 63 -9.15 -8.60 6.25
C ARG A 63 -7.66 -8.25 6.22
N GLY A 64 -7.29 -7.06 5.78
CA GLY A 64 -5.89 -6.66 5.54
C GLY A 64 -5.32 -5.71 6.59
N VAL A 65 -6.16 -4.83 7.12
CA VAL A 65 -5.78 -3.63 7.88
C VAL A 65 -6.00 -3.80 9.39
N GLY A 66 -6.90 -4.71 9.80
CA GLY A 66 -7.22 -4.97 11.21
C GLY A 66 -6.83 -6.35 11.76
N ILE A 67 -6.25 -7.23 10.94
CA ILE A 67 -5.83 -8.55 11.44
C ILE A 67 -4.47 -8.39 12.10
N ASP A 68 -4.45 -8.39 13.44
CA ASP A 68 -3.25 -8.73 14.20
C ASP A 68 -2.86 -10.18 13.85
N ARG A 69 -1.97 -10.32 12.87
CA ARG A 69 -1.47 -11.63 12.41
C ARG A 69 -0.63 -12.31 13.49
N THR A 70 -0.34 -11.60 14.57
CA THR A 70 0.49 -12.06 15.67
C THR A 70 -0.27 -12.40 16.94
N ALA A 71 -1.60 -12.19 16.99
CA ALA A 71 -2.43 -12.57 18.13
C ALA A 71 -2.28 -14.06 18.52
N ASN A 72 -1.98 -14.94 17.56
CA ASN A 72 -1.73 -16.36 17.83
C ASN A 72 -0.31 -16.66 18.34
N TYR A 73 0.66 -15.75 18.17
CA TYR A 73 2.05 -15.92 18.62
C TYR A 73 2.24 -15.61 20.11
N PHE A 74 1.29 -14.91 20.75
CA PHE A 74 1.36 -14.50 22.16
C PHE A 74 0.30 -15.22 23.02
N THR A 75 -0.01 -16.47 22.68
CA THR A 75 -1.03 -17.27 23.36
C THR A 75 -0.55 -17.91 24.67
N GLU A 76 0.76 -17.86 24.93
CA GLU A 76 1.36 -18.32 26.16
C GLU A 76 1.30 -17.22 27.23
N ASP A 77 1.18 -17.60 28.51
CA ASP A 77 1.30 -16.68 29.64
C ASP A 77 2.77 -16.29 29.84
N ALA A 78 3.26 -15.44 28.94
CA ALA A 78 4.65 -15.04 28.83
C ALA A 78 4.80 -13.55 28.51
N LEU A 79 5.95 -13.00 28.90
CA LEU A 79 6.40 -11.68 28.48
C LEU A 79 7.20 -11.81 27.20
N HIS A 80 6.75 -11.18 26.12
CA HIS A 80 7.49 -11.14 24.85
C HIS A 80 8.17 -9.80 24.66
N VAL A 81 9.44 -9.83 24.27
CA VAL A 81 10.21 -8.63 23.92
C VAL A 81 10.70 -8.79 22.48
N ILE A 82 10.27 -7.87 21.62
CA ILE A 82 10.54 -7.88 20.19
C ILE A 82 11.35 -6.63 19.86
N THR A 83 12.59 -6.82 19.43
CA THR A 83 13.44 -5.70 19.02
C THR A 83 13.17 -5.38 17.56
N THR A 84 12.31 -4.40 17.29
CA THR A 84 12.02 -3.92 15.94
C THR A 84 13.04 -2.89 15.45
N GLY A 85 13.93 -2.42 16.32
CA GLY A 85 15.05 -1.58 15.97
C GLY A 85 16.22 -1.73 16.93
N THR A 86 17.43 -1.90 16.38
CA THR A 86 18.66 -2.18 17.17
C THR A 86 19.86 -1.38 16.65
N GLY A 87 19.61 -0.31 15.92
CA GLY A 87 20.60 0.62 15.41
C GLY A 87 21.05 1.62 16.48
N ALA A 88 21.79 2.63 16.05
CA ALA A 88 22.33 3.69 16.89
C ALA A 88 22.33 5.00 16.06
N PRO A 89 22.85 6.14 16.57
CA PRO A 89 22.82 7.40 15.82
C PRO A 89 23.53 7.35 14.46
N LEU A 90 24.54 6.48 14.32
CA LEU A 90 25.27 6.31 13.07
C LEU A 90 24.48 5.41 12.11
N PRO A 91 24.35 5.81 10.83
CA PRO A 91 23.57 5.06 9.85
C PRO A 91 24.15 3.67 9.62
N ASP A 92 23.27 2.67 9.56
CA ASP A 92 23.62 1.27 9.32
C ASP A 92 22.69 0.70 8.23
N PRO A 93 23.22 0.09 7.16
CA PRO A 93 22.39 -0.44 6.07
C PRO A 93 21.53 -1.66 6.49
N LYS A 94 21.81 -2.26 7.65
CA LYS A 94 21.16 -3.48 8.15
C LYS A 94 20.31 -3.25 9.40
N ARG A 95 20.45 -2.10 10.07
CA ARG A 95 19.78 -1.81 11.36
C ARG A 95 19.09 -0.45 11.31
N VAL A 96 17.81 -0.44 11.64
CA VAL A 96 17.02 0.78 11.86
C VAL A 96 17.21 1.26 13.30
N GLY A 97 16.83 2.51 13.59
CA GLY A 97 17.01 3.13 14.90
C GLY A 97 16.35 2.36 16.05
N PRO A 98 16.80 2.55 17.30
CA PRO A 98 16.28 1.88 18.49
C PRO A 98 14.75 1.82 18.59
N GLN A 99 14.23 0.60 18.81
CA GLN A 99 12.85 0.37 19.22
C GLN A 99 12.69 -1.05 19.79
N ALA A 100 11.97 -1.16 20.90
CA ALA A 100 11.50 -2.44 21.42
C ALA A 100 9.99 -2.43 21.62
N VAL A 101 9.35 -3.55 21.29
CA VAL A 101 7.94 -3.80 21.57
C VAL A 101 7.84 -4.88 22.64
N VAL A 102 7.07 -4.60 23.68
CA VAL A 102 6.80 -5.53 24.76
C VAL A 102 5.33 -5.93 24.70
N VAL A 103 5.07 -7.23 24.62
CA VAL A 103 3.73 -7.80 24.71
C VAL A 103 3.60 -8.55 26.02
N ALA A 104 2.63 -8.15 26.85
CA ALA A 104 2.36 -8.71 28.16
C ALA A 104 0.85 -8.89 28.34
N GLY A 105 0.35 -10.11 28.13
CA GLY A 105 -1.09 -10.36 28.08
C GLY A 105 -1.74 -9.60 26.93
N ASP A 106 -2.72 -8.74 27.24
CA ASP A 106 -3.42 -7.90 26.27
C ASP A 106 -2.75 -6.53 26.01
N GLN A 107 -1.62 -6.27 26.68
CA GLN A 107 -0.89 -5.02 26.55
C GLN A 107 0.22 -5.13 25.48
N MET A 108 0.24 -4.18 24.56
CA MET A 108 1.33 -3.90 23.63
C MET A 108 1.93 -2.53 23.96
N LEU A 109 3.18 -2.54 24.43
CA LEU A 109 3.92 -1.35 24.85
C LEU A 109 5.11 -1.14 23.92
N VAL A 110 5.38 0.10 23.53
CA VAL A 110 6.53 0.43 22.67
C VAL A 110 7.50 1.31 23.41
N PHE A 111 8.79 1.02 23.26
CA PHE A 111 9.89 1.77 23.85
C PHE A 111 10.74 2.34 22.72
N ASP A 112 10.79 3.67 22.66
CA ASP A 112 11.44 4.50 21.64
C ASP A 112 10.89 4.33 20.20
N THR A 113 11.18 5.32 19.37
CA THR A 113 10.83 5.38 17.94
C THR A 113 12.00 5.96 17.15
N GLY A 114 13.04 5.15 16.98
CA GLY A 114 14.18 5.54 16.16
C GLY A 114 13.91 5.53 14.65
N PRO A 115 14.79 6.16 13.84
CA PRO A 115 14.61 6.27 12.39
C PRO A 115 14.34 4.93 11.70
N GLY A 116 13.19 4.82 11.02
CA GLY A 116 12.75 3.63 10.28
C GLY A 116 12.22 2.48 11.14
N SER A 117 12.17 2.64 12.47
CA SER A 117 11.66 1.62 13.39
C SER A 117 10.15 1.40 13.23
N THR A 118 9.37 2.46 13.05
CA THR A 118 7.90 2.35 12.87
C THR A 118 7.56 1.52 11.63
N ARG A 119 8.25 1.78 10.51
CA ARG A 119 8.10 0.97 9.30
C ARG A 119 8.50 -0.48 9.55
N LYS A 120 9.59 -0.71 10.30
CA LYS A 120 10.07 -2.06 10.59
C LYS A 120 9.06 -2.83 11.46
N LEU A 121 8.46 -2.16 12.45
CA LEU A 121 7.36 -2.69 13.25
C LEU A 121 6.14 -3.06 12.40
N ALA A 122 5.65 -2.15 11.54
CA ALA A 122 4.51 -2.42 10.66
C ALA A 122 4.73 -3.68 9.79
N LEU A 123 5.97 -3.89 9.31
CA LEU A 123 6.34 -5.06 8.52
C LEU A 123 6.38 -6.39 9.31
N THR A 124 6.33 -6.35 10.64
CA THR A 124 6.21 -7.58 11.46
C THR A 124 4.78 -8.15 11.45
N GLY A 125 3.79 -7.35 11.06
CA GLY A 125 2.37 -7.71 11.13
C GLY A 125 1.70 -7.39 12.48
N LEU A 126 2.44 -6.80 13.43
CA LEU A 126 1.86 -6.19 14.64
C LEU A 126 1.03 -4.96 14.28
N ASN A 127 -0.15 -4.84 14.88
CA ASN A 127 -1.03 -3.68 14.66
C ASN A 127 -0.62 -2.51 15.54
N ILE A 128 -0.05 -1.46 14.94
CA ILE A 128 0.36 -0.23 15.64
C ILE A 128 -0.85 0.47 16.30
N SER A 129 -2.04 0.35 15.72
CA SER A 129 -3.28 0.91 16.29
C SER A 129 -3.69 0.24 17.60
N SER A 130 -3.17 -0.96 17.89
CA SER A 130 -3.41 -1.70 19.12
C SER A 130 -2.40 -1.39 20.24
N VAL A 131 -1.42 -0.52 19.99
CA VAL A 131 -0.42 -0.11 20.98
C VAL A 131 -1.10 0.68 22.10
N ASN A 132 -0.93 0.24 23.34
CA ASN A 132 -1.57 0.85 24.51
C ASN A 132 -0.83 2.11 24.98
N ALA A 133 0.50 2.09 24.92
CA ALA A 133 1.35 3.18 25.35
C ALA A 133 2.73 3.11 24.70
N LEU A 134 3.35 4.29 24.56
CA LEU A 134 4.70 4.49 24.06
C LEU A 134 5.55 5.16 25.13
N PHE A 135 6.77 4.68 25.33
CA PHE A 135 7.72 5.18 26.32
C PHE A 135 8.96 5.69 25.62
N LEU A 136 9.30 6.96 25.82
CA LEU A 136 10.55 7.57 25.36
C LEU A 136 11.57 7.48 26.48
N THR A 137 12.73 6.90 26.19
CA THR A 137 13.81 6.78 27.16
C THR A 137 14.53 8.10 27.38
N HIS A 138 14.77 8.84 26.29
CA HIS A 138 15.38 10.18 26.26
C HIS A 138 15.19 10.81 24.87
N TYR A 139 15.68 12.04 24.67
CA TYR A 139 15.36 12.87 23.50
C TYR A 139 16.49 13.02 22.49
N HIS A 140 17.36 12.02 22.38
CA HIS A 140 18.24 11.97 21.20
C HIS A 140 17.42 11.61 19.96
N SER A 141 17.80 12.18 18.82
CA SER A 141 17.06 12.03 17.57
C SER A 141 16.88 10.57 17.17
N ASP A 142 17.86 9.71 17.44
CA ASP A 142 17.78 8.29 17.11
C ASP A 142 16.78 7.50 17.98
N HIS A 143 16.21 8.10 19.03
CA HIS A 143 15.15 7.51 19.86
C HIS A 143 13.77 8.12 19.60
N ILE A 144 13.66 9.27 18.92
CA ILE A 144 12.40 10.00 18.74
C ILE A 144 12.02 10.32 17.29
N SER A 145 12.93 10.15 16.32
CA SER A 145 12.74 10.64 14.94
C SER A 145 11.47 10.11 14.26
N ASP A 146 11.06 8.87 14.58
CA ASP A 146 9.88 8.25 13.99
C ASP A 146 8.59 8.52 14.80
N LEU A 147 8.62 9.33 15.86
CA LEU A 147 7.47 9.53 16.76
C LEU A 147 6.23 10.08 16.04
N GLY A 148 6.43 11.07 15.17
CA GLY A 148 5.34 11.61 14.33
C GLY A 148 4.70 10.56 13.43
N GLU A 149 5.52 9.74 12.77
CA GLU A 149 5.06 8.64 11.93
C GLU A 149 4.36 7.55 12.75
N PHE A 150 4.84 7.27 13.96
CA PHE A 150 4.22 6.31 14.85
C PHE A 150 2.83 6.75 15.29
N MET A 151 2.67 7.99 15.75
CA MET A 151 1.37 8.57 16.10
C MET A 151 0.41 8.57 14.91
N LEU A 152 0.92 8.88 13.72
CA LEU A 152 0.13 8.85 12.49
C LEU A 152 -0.35 7.43 12.17
N GLN A 153 0.54 6.43 12.19
CA GLN A 153 0.15 5.04 11.90
C GLN A 153 -0.80 4.47 12.96
N HIS A 154 -0.61 4.84 14.23
CA HIS A 154 -1.54 4.51 15.30
C HIS A 154 -2.96 5.03 15.02
N TRP A 155 -3.07 6.28 14.58
CA TRP A 155 -4.36 6.90 14.25
C TRP A 155 -5.02 6.30 13.00
N THR A 156 -4.25 6.17 11.93
CA THR A 156 -4.75 5.81 10.59
C THR A 156 -5.05 4.32 10.41
N GLY A 157 -4.46 3.44 11.22
CA GLY A 157 -4.53 1.99 10.97
C GLY A 157 -5.93 1.41 11.20
N THR A 158 -6.60 1.72 12.31
CA THR A 158 -7.96 1.22 12.57
C THR A 158 -8.97 2.33 12.92
N GLY A 159 -8.65 3.58 12.59
CA GLY A 159 -9.50 4.73 12.93
C GLY A 159 -9.64 4.89 14.44
N THR A 160 -8.53 4.87 15.17
CA THR A 160 -8.56 5.06 16.62
C THR A 160 -9.24 6.40 16.94
N THR A 161 -10.02 6.42 18.02
CA THR A 161 -10.74 7.62 18.46
C THR A 161 -10.04 8.34 19.60
N GLU A 162 -8.99 7.74 20.16
CA GLU A 162 -8.20 8.25 21.27
C GLU A 162 -6.74 8.42 20.82
N PRO A 163 -6.05 9.51 21.22
CA PRO A 163 -4.63 9.70 20.93
C PRO A 163 -3.75 8.65 21.63
N LEU A 164 -2.57 8.41 21.09
CA LEU A 164 -1.57 7.53 21.69
C LEU A 164 -1.09 8.08 23.05
N LYS A 165 -1.09 7.27 24.10
CA LYS A 165 -0.49 7.64 25.38
C LYS A 165 1.03 7.55 25.29
N ILE A 166 1.73 8.63 25.63
CA ILE A 166 3.19 8.74 25.54
C ILE A 166 3.74 9.09 26.92
N TYR A 167 4.80 8.44 27.33
CA TYR A 167 5.47 8.68 28.61
C TYR A 167 6.95 8.95 28.38
N GLY A 168 7.55 9.85 29.14
CA GLY A 168 8.98 10.15 29.04
C GLY A 168 9.51 10.96 30.22
N PRO A 169 10.81 11.28 30.24
CA PRO A 169 11.42 12.19 31.21
C PRO A 169 10.79 13.61 31.18
N PRO A 170 11.15 14.51 32.12
CA PRO A 170 10.73 15.92 32.05
C PRO A 170 11.00 16.54 30.67
N GLY A 171 9.98 17.17 30.06
CA GLY A 171 10.04 17.75 28.71
C GLY A 171 9.40 16.88 27.62
N VAL A 172 8.72 15.78 27.97
CA VAL A 172 8.03 14.92 27.01
C VAL A 172 6.93 15.66 26.26
N GLU A 173 6.24 16.57 26.95
CA GLU A 173 5.17 17.40 26.40
C GLU A 173 5.69 18.29 25.26
N GLU A 174 6.87 18.90 25.43
CA GLU A 174 7.51 19.74 24.41
C GLU A 174 7.85 18.92 23.15
N VAL A 175 8.35 17.69 23.33
CA VAL A 175 8.67 16.79 22.22
C VAL A 175 7.40 16.39 21.47
N VAL A 176 6.35 15.95 22.19
CA VAL A 176 5.09 15.55 21.58
C VAL A 176 4.43 16.73 20.86
N ASP A 177 4.32 17.90 21.50
CA ASP A 177 3.75 19.10 20.90
C ASP A 177 4.51 19.57 19.65
N GLY A 178 5.84 19.40 19.64
CA GLY A 178 6.67 19.66 18.47
C GLY A 178 6.28 18.81 17.26
N PHE A 179 6.10 17.49 17.46
CA PHE A 179 5.63 16.60 16.40
C PHE A 179 4.18 16.86 16.01
N LEU A 180 3.28 17.14 16.97
CA LEU A 180 1.89 17.52 16.68
C LEU A 180 1.83 18.79 15.82
N THR A 181 2.68 19.77 16.11
CA THR A 181 2.80 20.99 15.32
C THR A 181 3.26 20.68 13.90
N ALA A 182 4.28 19.83 13.74
CA ALA A 182 4.79 19.42 12.44
C ALA A 182 3.74 18.67 11.60
N TYR A 183 2.92 17.81 12.23
CA TYR A 183 1.92 16.98 11.55
C TYR A 183 0.54 17.63 11.45
N ARG A 184 0.35 18.86 11.96
CA ARG A 184 -0.94 19.55 11.99
C ARG A 184 -1.59 19.69 10.61
N LEU A 185 -0.81 19.99 9.57
CA LEU A 185 -1.33 20.11 8.20
C LEU A 185 -1.66 18.75 7.60
N ASP A 186 -0.82 17.74 7.85
CA ASP A 186 -1.06 16.36 7.39
C ASP A 186 -2.38 15.80 7.94
N ARG A 187 -2.67 16.04 9.23
CA ARG A 187 -3.98 15.74 9.84
C ARG A 187 -5.14 16.29 9.01
N GLY A 188 -5.09 17.57 8.66
CA GLY A 188 -6.13 18.25 7.88
C GLY A 188 -6.30 17.61 6.51
N TYR A 189 -5.20 17.44 5.77
CA TYR A 189 -5.23 16.84 4.44
C TYR A 189 -5.80 15.43 4.44
N ARG A 190 -5.51 14.62 5.47
CA ARG A 190 -6.07 13.26 5.58
C ARG A 190 -7.55 13.25 5.91
N ILE A 191 -8.01 14.11 6.81
CA ILE A 191 -9.44 14.23 7.12
C ILE A 191 -10.20 14.72 5.89
N ASP A 192 -9.69 15.73 5.19
CA ASP A 192 -10.33 16.28 3.99
C ASP A 192 -10.39 15.26 2.84
N HIS A 193 -9.36 14.42 2.70
CA HIS A 193 -9.28 13.41 1.64
C HIS A 193 -10.04 12.11 1.95
N HIS A 194 -10.03 11.64 3.21
CA HIS A 194 -10.58 10.34 3.60
C HIS A 194 -11.88 10.41 4.42
N GLY A 195 -12.26 11.59 4.91
CA GLY A 195 -13.43 11.80 5.75
C GLY A 195 -13.18 11.52 7.23
N ALA A 196 -13.95 12.19 8.09
CA ALA A 196 -13.83 12.07 9.55
C ALA A 196 -14.26 10.69 10.10
N ASP A 197 -15.04 9.92 9.33
CA ASP A 197 -15.45 8.57 9.73
C ASP A 197 -14.28 7.57 9.63
N VAL A 198 -13.37 7.77 8.67
CA VAL A 198 -12.16 6.95 8.50
C VAL A 198 -11.00 7.52 9.30
N MET A 199 -10.94 8.85 9.44
CA MET A 199 -9.89 9.58 10.14
C MET A 199 -10.50 10.39 11.30
N PRO A 200 -10.90 9.76 12.42
CA PRO A 200 -11.56 10.46 13.52
C PRO A 200 -10.66 11.57 14.08
N PRO A 201 -11.06 12.85 14.03
CA PRO A 201 -10.17 13.93 14.44
C PRO A 201 -9.72 13.85 15.90
N SER A 202 -10.44 13.11 16.74
CA SER A 202 -10.16 12.89 18.17
C SER A 202 -9.00 11.93 18.43
N GLY A 203 -8.72 10.99 17.52
CA GLY A 203 -7.64 10.02 17.71
C GLY A 203 -6.28 10.46 17.19
N PHE A 204 -6.20 11.66 16.59
CA PHE A 204 -4.96 12.14 16.01
C PHE A 204 -3.89 12.39 17.08
N GLY A 205 -2.67 11.92 16.82
CA GLY A 205 -1.48 12.32 17.56
C GLY A 205 -1.23 11.49 18.81
N GLY A 206 -0.78 12.16 19.87
CA GLY A 206 -0.48 11.56 21.16
C GLY A 206 -0.63 12.55 22.30
N VAL A 207 -0.75 12.02 23.51
CA VAL A 207 -0.89 12.75 24.77
C VAL A 207 0.22 12.30 25.72
N ALA A 208 0.93 13.27 26.27
CA ALA A 208 2.04 13.10 27.21
C ALA A 208 1.58 13.30 28.67
#